data_AF-A0A9P7ZJY8-F1
#
_entry.id   AF-A0A9P7ZJY8-F1
#
_cell.length_a   1.000
_cell.length_b   1.000
_cell.length_c   1.000
_cell.angle_alpha   90.00
_cell.angle_beta   90.00
_cell.angle_gamma   90.00
#
_symmetry.space_group_name_H-M   'P 1'
#
loop_
_entity.id
_entity.type
_entity.pdbx_description
1 polymer ?
#
loop_
_entity_poly.entity_id
_entity_poly.type
_entity_poly.pdbx_seq_one_letter_code
_entity_poly.pdbx_strand_id
1 'polypeptide(L)'
;MSIERENQIHPIVTESTLSNLYSLTSSLFGVTAGILGLESYNGFLLYLVLSVITTIFVYVVKVLPESLSEGRSIGDTERFFKGALQFWSGGLASGMPGFVLTWTLFYGLVRV
;
A
#
# COMPACT_ATOMS: atom_id res chain seq x y z
N MET A 1 -13.04 12.78 -27.19
CA MET A 1 -12.69 11.37 -27.47
C MET A 1 -11.20 11.25 -27.15
N SER A 2 -10.85 11.07 -25.88
CA SER A 2 -9.45 11.30 -25.44
C SER A 2 -9.04 10.50 -24.20
N ILE A 3 -9.94 10.28 -23.24
CA ILE A 3 -9.60 9.55 -22.01
C ILE A 3 -9.30 8.07 -22.30
N GLU A 4 -10.12 7.37 -23.09
CA GLU A 4 -9.94 5.93 -23.34
C GLU A 4 -8.68 5.60 -24.14
N ARG A 5 -8.26 6.51 -25.04
CA ARG A 5 -7.03 6.35 -25.83
C ARG A 5 -5.79 6.62 -24.99
N GLU A 6 -5.83 7.60 -24.09
CA GLU A 6 -4.74 7.87 -23.15
C GLU A 6 -4.55 6.70 -22.17
N ASN A 7 -5.64 6.07 -21.71
CA ASN A 7 -5.64 4.86 -20.88
C ASN A 7 -5.06 3.61 -21.57
N GLN A 8 -5.09 3.57 -22.91
CA GLN A 8 -4.54 2.45 -23.69
C GLN A 8 -3.04 2.60 -23.95
N ILE A 9 -2.51 3.83 -23.96
CA ILE A 9 -1.09 4.12 -24.23
C ILE A 9 -0.27 3.98 -22.95
N HIS A 10 -0.85 4.36 -21.80
CA HIS A 10 -0.28 4.19 -20.48
C HIS A 10 -1.27 3.36 -19.66
N PRO A 11 -1.15 2.02 -19.63
CA PRO A 11 -2.08 1.22 -18.84
C PRO A 11 -1.93 1.66 -17.39
N ILE A 12 -2.94 2.38 -16.88
CA ILE A 12 -3.06 2.68 -15.46
C ILE A 12 -2.92 1.33 -14.76
N VAL A 13 -1.91 1.22 -13.89
CA VAL A 13 -1.63 -0.01 -13.14
C VAL A 13 -2.95 -0.59 -12.67
N THR A 14 -3.22 -1.84 -13.05
CA THR A 14 -4.51 -2.49 -12.76
C THR A 14 -4.78 -2.32 -11.27
N GLU A 15 -5.84 -1.58 -10.91
CA GLU A 15 -6.14 -1.24 -9.52
C GLU A 15 -6.26 -2.51 -8.64
N SER A 16 -6.61 -3.64 -9.27
CA SER A 16 -6.64 -4.97 -8.66
C SER A 16 -5.26 -5.49 -8.24
N THR A 17 -4.18 -5.23 -9.01
CA THR A 17 -2.83 -5.68 -8.65
C THR A 17 -2.30 -4.89 -7.45
N LEU A 18 -2.56 -3.58 -7.42
CA LEU A 18 -2.19 -2.72 -6.31
C LEU A 18 -2.95 -3.11 -5.03
N SER A 19 -4.25 -3.34 -5.13
CA SER A 19 -5.10 -3.76 -4.01
C SER A 19 -4.68 -5.12 -3.44
N ASN A 20 -4.31 -6.08 -4.30
CA ASN A 20 -3.79 -7.37 -3.86
C ASN A 20 -2.45 -7.25 -3.12
N LEU A 21 -1.54 -6.40 -3.60
CA LEU A 21 -0.27 -6.14 -2.94
C LEU A 21 -0.52 -5.59 -1.53
N TYR A 22 -1.36 -4.57 -1.40
CA TYR A 22 -1.71 -4.01 -0.09
C TYR A 22 -2.37 -5.05 0.84
N SER A 23 -3.27 -5.90 0.34
CA SER A 23 -3.89 -6.97 1.14
C SER A 23 -2.87 -8.02 1.62
N LEU A 24 -1.96 -8.47 0.76
CA LEU A 24 -0.94 -9.45 1.11
C LEU A 24 0.07 -8.88 2.11
N THR A 25 0.56 -7.67 1.84
CA THR A 25 1.52 -6.98 2.69
C THR A 25 0.90 -6.67 4.06
N SER A 26 -0.37 -6.26 4.09
CA SER A 26 -1.12 -6.02 5.32
C SER A 26 -1.30 -7.30 6.16
N SER A 27 -1.61 -8.43 5.50
CA SER A 27 -1.69 -9.75 6.14
C SER A 27 -0.34 -10.14 6.77
N LEU A 28 0.77 -10.00 6.05
CA LEU A 28 2.12 -10.28 6.57
C LEU A 28 2.50 -9.40 7.77
N PHE A 29 2.12 -8.12 7.75
CA PHE A 29 2.33 -7.22 8.86
C PHE A 29 1.50 -7.59 10.09
N GLY A 30 0.28 -8.08 9.89
CA GLY A 30 -0.56 -8.58 10.98
C GLY A 30 0.02 -9.84 11.62
N VAL A 31 0.55 -10.77 10.81
CA VAL A 31 1.31 -11.93 11.32
C VAL A 31 2.48 -11.49 12.19
N THR A 32 3.26 -10.50 11.72
CA THR A 32 4.42 -9.98 12.46
C THR A 32 3.99 -9.34 13.78
N ALA A 33 2.94 -8.51 13.78
CA ALA A 33 2.39 -7.90 14.99
C ALA A 33 1.86 -8.94 15.99
N GLY A 34 1.22 -10.01 15.49
CA GLY A 34 0.73 -11.13 16.27
C GLY A 34 1.84 -11.93 16.96
N ILE A 35 2.91 -12.26 16.24
CA ILE A 35 4.05 -13.01 16.79
C ILE A 35 4.80 -12.22 17.86
N LEU A 36 5.09 -10.94 17.60
CA LEU A 36 5.70 -10.07 18.61
C LEU A 36 4.76 -9.81 19.80
N GLY A 37 3.45 -10.06 19.61
CA GLY A 37 2.43 -9.88 20.62
C GLY A 37 2.32 -8.43 21.09
N LEU A 38 2.49 -7.48 20.17
CA LEU A 38 2.24 -6.07 20.47
C LEU A 38 0.75 -5.90 20.72
N GLU A 39 0.42 -5.21 21.79
CA GLU A 39 -0.96 -4.90 22.16
C GLU A 39 -1.33 -3.45 21.82
N SER A 40 -2.61 -3.24 21.54
CA SER A 40 -3.26 -1.93 21.49
C SER A 40 -2.55 -0.92 20.56
N TYR A 41 -2.01 0.18 21.07
CA TYR A 41 -1.42 1.26 20.28
C TYR A 41 -0.20 0.84 19.46
N ASN A 42 0.62 -0.09 19.98
CA ASN A 42 1.87 -0.45 19.34
C ASN A 42 1.65 -1.23 18.03
N GLY A 43 0.61 -2.05 17.95
CA GLY A 43 0.25 -2.76 16.72
C GLY A 43 -0.27 -1.81 15.64
N PHE A 44 -1.09 -0.82 16.02
CA PHE A 44 -1.56 0.21 15.08
C PHE A 44 -0.44 1.14 14.59
N LEU A 45 0.51 1.48 15.46
CA LEU A 45 1.65 2.30 15.09
C LEU A 45 2.55 1.54 14.10
N LEU A 46 2.79 0.25 14.34
CA LEU A 46 3.50 -0.61 13.41
C LEU A 46 2.77 -0.72 12.06
N TYR A 47 1.44 -0.87 12.06
CA TYR A 47 0.64 -0.87 10.83
C TYR A 47 0.80 0.44 10.05
N LEU A 48 0.70 1.59 10.72
CA LEU A 48 0.89 2.90 10.07
C LEU A 48 2.28 3.05 9.47
N VAL A 49 3.33 2.75 10.24
CA VAL A 49 4.72 2.86 9.77
C VAL A 49 4.98 1.93 8.59
N LEU A 50 4.55 0.66 8.68
CA LEU A 50 4.76 -0.30 7.61
C LEU A 50 3.91 -0.03 6.37
N SER A 51 2.70 0.51 6.54
CA SER A 51 1.87 0.97 5.42
C SER A 51 2.53 2.15 4.69
N VAL A 52 3.02 3.15 5.43
CA VAL A 52 3.80 4.28 4.88
C VAL A 52 5.02 3.76 4.10
N ILE A 53 5.78 2.84 4.70
CA ILE A 53 6.97 2.24 4.05
C ILE A 53 6.58 1.51 2.78
N THR A 54 5.48 0.75 2.78
CA THR A 54 5.01 0.02 1.59
C THR A 54 4.60 0.99 0.49
N THR A 55 3.88 2.06 0.82
CA THR A 55 3.48 3.10 -0.13
C THR A 55 4.70 3.82 -0.71
N ILE A 56 5.71 4.12 0.11
CA ILE A 56 6.99 4.68 -0.35
C ILE A 56 7.72 3.68 -1.24
N PHE A 57 7.76 2.39 -0.87
CA PHE A 57 8.43 1.36 -1.66
C PHE A 57 7.78 1.20 -3.04
N VAL A 58 6.45 1.17 -3.10
CA VAL A 58 5.71 1.15 -4.37
C VAL A 58 5.99 2.42 -5.17
N TYR A 59 6.02 3.59 -4.54
CA TYR A 59 6.37 4.85 -5.20
C TYR A 59 7.80 4.81 -5.78
N VAL A 60 8.79 4.38 -4.99
CA VAL A 60 10.19 4.31 -5.42
C VAL A 60 10.39 3.28 -6.54
N VAL A 61 9.76 2.12 -6.45
CA VAL A 61 9.96 1.02 -7.41
C VAL A 61 9.18 1.21 -8.70
N LYS A 62 8.00 1.85 -8.66
CA LYS A 62 7.12 1.99 -9.82
C LYS A 62 7.04 3.40 -10.37
N VAL A 63 6.96 4.42 -9.52
CA VAL A 63 6.74 5.82 -9.95
C VAL A 63 8.05 6.54 -10.25
N LEU A 64 9.09 6.30 -9.45
CA LEU A 64 10.41 6.92 -9.63
C LEU A 64 11.10 6.61 -10.97
N PRO A 65 11.16 5.35 -11.45
CA PRO A 65 11.85 5.07 -12.72
C PRO A 65 11.12 5.65 -13.94
N GLU A 66 9.79 5.75 -13.90
CA GLU A 66 9.03 6.41 -14.98
C GLU A 66 9.15 7.94 -14.90
N SER A 67 9.18 8.52 -13.70
CA SER A 67 9.34 9.97 -13.49
C SER A 67 10.73 10.47 -13.90
N LEU A 68 11.79 9.68 -13.67
CA LEU A 68 13.16 9.99 -14.10
C LEU A 68 13.35 9.91 -15.61
N SER A 69 12.61 9.04 -16.30
CA SER A 69 12.67 8.93 -17.77
C SER A 69 12.04 10.14 -18.49
N GLU A 70 11.25 10.95 -17.78
CA GLU A 70 10.52 12.10 -18.35
C GLU A 70 10.98 13.47 -17.80
N GLY A 71 12.09 13.51 -17.04
CA GLY A 71 12.76 14.75 -16.64
C GLY A 71 11.94 15.67 -15.73
N ARG A 72 10.96 15.13 -14.99
CA ARG A 72 10.08 15.89 -14.09
C ARG A 72 10.44 15.69 -12.62
N SER A 73 10.09 16.69 -11.80
CA SER A 73 10.47 16.76 -10.39
C SER A 73 9.91 15.61 -9.57
N ILE A 74 10.67 15.19 -8.55
CA ILE A 74 10.39 14.13 -7.57
C ILE A 74 9.15 14.51 -6.75
N GLY A 75 7.95 14.34 -7.31
CA GLY A 75 6.71 14.74 -6.65
C GLY A 75 5.46 14.80 -7.54
N ASP A 76 5.61 14.99 -8.85
CA ASP A 76 4.46 15.13 -9.75
C ASP A 76 3.85 13.77 -10.10
N THR A 77 2.91 13.33 -9.27
CA THR A 77 2.12 12.09 -9.44
C THR A 77 0.85 12.31 -10.29
N GLU A 78 0.65 13.52 -10.81
CA GLU A 78 -0.60 13.93 -11.48
C GLU A 78 -0.88 13.25 -12.83
N ARG A 79 0.13 12.62 -13.46
CA ARG A 79 -0.04 11.94 -14.76
C ARG A 79 -0.70 10.56 -14.65
N PHE A 80 -0.53 9.86 -13.52
CA PHE A 80 -0.96 8.46 -13.38
C PHE A 80 -1.99 8.21 -12.27
N PHE A 81 -2.10 9.10 -11.28
CA PHE A 81 -3.09 8.98 -10.22
C PHE A 81 -3.80 10.32 -10.02
N LYS A 82 -5.14 10.30 -9.99
CA LYS A 82 -5.99 11.50 -9.77
C LYS A 82 -5.78 12.19 -8.42
N GLY A 83 -4.92 11.64 -7.55
CA GLY A 83 -4.40 12.30 -6.36
C GLY A 83 -3.49 11.38 -5.55
N ALA A 84 -2.33 11.88 -5.12
CA ALA A 84 -1.42 11.18 -4.22
C ALA A 84 -2.11 10.75 -2.91
N LEU A 85 -3.12 11.52 -2.46
CA LEU A 85 -3.97 11.19 -1.32
C LEU A 85 -4.87 9.97 -1.58
N GLN A 86 -5.37 9.78 -2.80
CA GLN A 86 -6.21 8.62 -3.13
C GLN A 86 -5.37 7.34 -3.18
N PHE A 87 -4.13 7.43 -3.65
CA PHE A 87 -3.16 6.34 -3.60
C PHE A 87 -2.80 5.96 -2.16
N TRP A 88 -2.53 6.96 -1.31
CA TRP A 88 -2.19 6.76 0.10
C TRP A 88 -3.36 6.21 0.93
N SER A 89 -4.54 6.83 0.84
CA SER A 89 -5.72 6.45 1.61
C SER A 89 -6.35 5.14 1.13
N GLY A 90 -6.30 4.88 -0.18
CA GLY A 90 -6.83 3.65 -0.78
C GLY A 90 -6.12 2.41 -0.25
N GLY A 91 -4.78 2.41 -0.25
CA GLY A 91 -3.99 1.28 0.25
C GLY A 91 -4.11 1.04 1.75
N LEU A 92 -4.16 2.12 2.55
CA LEU A 92 -4.30 2.04 4.01
C LEU A 92 -5.68 1.51 4.42
N ALA A 93 -6.75 1.91 3.72
CA ALA A 93 -8.11 1.46 4.03
C ALA A 93 -8.38 0.03 3.54
N SER A 94 -7.87 -0.35 2.36
CA SER A 94 -8.09 -1.69 1.82
C SER A 94 -7.37 -2.79 2.59
N GLY A 95 -6.19 -2.49 3.13
CA GLY A 95 -5.38 -3.46 3.88
C GLY A 95 -5.86 -3.70 5.32
N MET A 96 -6.51 -2.72 5.96
CA MET A 96 -6.75 -2.72 7.41
C MET A 96 -7.48 -3.96 7.94
N PRO A 97 -8.54 -4.49 7.29
CA PRO A 97 -9.24 -5.67 7.79
C PRO A 97 -8.35 -6.92 7.81
N GLY A 98 -7.50 -7.09 6.79
CA GLY A 98 -6.58 -8.23 6.69
C GLY A 98 -5.50 -8.21 7.77
N PHE A 99 -5.01 -7.01 8.12
CA PHE A 99 -4.07 -6.81 9.22
C PHE A 99 -4.69 -7.22 10.56
N VAL A 100 -5.87 -6.70 10.89
CA VAL A 100 -6.53 -6.97 12.19
C VAL A 100 -6.87 -8.45 12.35
N LEU A 101 -7.36 -9.10 11.29
CA LEU A 101 -7.67 -10.53 11.30
C LEU A 101 -6.41 -11.38 11.57
N THR A 102 -5.33 -11.15 10.83
CA THR A 102 -4.10 -11.95 11.02
C THR A 102 -3.38 -11.63 12.33
N TRP A 103 -3.44 -10.38 12.78
CA TRP A 103 -2.91 -9.97 14.08
C TRP A 103 -3.60 -10.72 15.22
N THR A 104 -4.93 -10.71 15.27
CA THR A 104 -5.69 -11.40 16.32
C THR A 104 -5.52 -12.92 16.27
N LEU A 105 -5.50 -13.51 15.06
CA LEU A 105 -5.27 -14.94 14.87
C LEU A 105 -3.91 -15.39 15.41
N PHE A 106 -2.81 -14.71 15.03
CA PHE A 106 -1.47 -15.09 15.45
C PHE A 106 -1.19 -14.75 16.92
N TYR A 107 -1.77 -13.65 17.42
CA TYR A 107 -1.72 -13.33 18.85
C TYR A 107 -2.33 -14.46 19.68
N GLY A 108 -3.51 -14.93 19.28
CA GLY A 108 -4.20 -16.05 19.93
C GLY A 108 -3.49 -17.40 19.73
N LEU A 109 -2.68 -17.57 18.70
CA LEU A 109 -1.91 -18.81 18.50
C LEU A 109 -0.65 -18.87 19.38
N VAL A 110 0.04 -17.73 19.55
CA VAL A 110 1.36 -17.68 20.21
C VAL A 110 1.25 -17.47 21.72
N ARG A 111 0.20 -16.78 22.18
CA ARG A 111 0.05 -16.41 23.60
C ARG A 111 -1.10 -17.10 24.33
N VAL A 112 -1.77 -18.06 23.69
CA VAL A 112 -2.67 -19.03 24.36
C VAL A 112 -1.86 -20.21 24.86
#